data_AF-A0A813LIG5-F1
#
_entry.id   AF-A0A813LIG5-F1
#
_cell.length_a   1.000
_cell.length_b   1.000
_cell.length_c   1.000
_cell.angle_alpha   90.00
_cell.angle_beta   90.00
_cell.angle_gamma   90.00
#
_symmetry.space_group_name_H-M   'P 1'
#
loop_
_entity.id
_entity.type
_entity.pdbx_description
1 polymer ?
#
loop_
_entity_poly.entity_id
_entity_poly.type
_entity_poly.pdbx_seq_one_letter_code
_entity_poly.pdbx_strand_id
1 'polypeptide(L)'
;MVGSSGSTSSGSRGSTAWNCPFYSPLRQSINAEYPPNNTQYAEFPQGVLAGTLAWAVPTKDSSPSHSKWAGLDEVGRALSPTSLSFGFFNLSAPGSLRTPHWHSNSAEVSYIISGRGRISMTKLPHRDIAGAPVSLRRPTETFAVGPGDAFYAPVGYHHYFESIDPTENLFGLAIFDTDNLKTFDFPQVLRVMDREFLAHVLNIGNSVVDSWNFYNRTVIDPAYPDYSPSRTEGSLTVHPDFKIRGINRGLVPSPRQDLHGRVATHTISKSEGSTYSRIQNFALGYTEMAPGALLEPYWNDNADEVFMVIEGSELKVSRAGSSPGDNKTGTFMVGRYDLFLCETGLTCWINNNGKSKAKLLRIWNNPQPTLTNVYDAYYGLPVDVAGTMFYKQPAHSQFRR
;
A
#
# COMPACT_ATOMS: atom_id res chain seq x y z
N MET A 1 -21.69 -84.01 -8.90
CA MET A 1 -22.89 -83.48 -9.58
C MET A 1 -23.12 -82.05 -9.12
N VAL A 2 -23.21 -81.15 -10.09
CA VAL A 2 -23.87 -79.82 -10.17
C VAL A 2 -24.87 -79.53 -9.01
N GLY A 3 -25.04 -78.33 -8.44
CA GLY A 3 -24.66 -76.96 -8.77
C GLY A 3 -25.28 -75.97 -7.78
N SER A 4 -25.35 -74.72 -8.21
CA SER A 4 -25.36 -73.43 -7.51
C SER A 4 -26.63 -72.94 -6.77
N SER A 5 -26.35 -71.97 -5.89
CA SER A 5 -27.06 -70.71 -5.55
C SER A 5 -28.36 -70.73 -4.73
N GLY A 6 -28.29 -70.14 -3.54
CA GLY A 6 -29.42 -69.78 -2.69
C GLY A 6 -29.45 -68.28 -2.40
N SER A 7 -30.62 -67.69 -2.65
CA SER A 7 -31.06 -66.33 -2.33
C SER A 7 -31.78 -66.29 -0.98
N THR A 8 -31.60 -65.24 -0.18
CA THR A 8 -32.59 -64.82 0.82
C THR A 8 -32.60 -63.30 1.02
N SER A 9 -33.80 -62.75 1.16
CA SER A 9 -34.11 -61.35 1.40
C SER A 9 -35.18 -61.21 2.49
N SER A 10 -35.13 -60.08 3.20
CA SER A 10 -36.18 -59.41 4.02
C SER A 10 -36.65 -60.13 5.31
N GLY A 11 -36.84 -59.48 6.47
CA GLY A 11 -36.88 -58.06 6.85
C GLY A 11 -38.11 -57.79 7.73
N SER A 12 -37.94 -57.26 8.95
CA SER A 12 -39.05 -56.78 9.80
C SER A 12 -38.78 -55.37 10.38
N ARG A 13 -39.64 -54.43 9.94
CA ARG A 13 -40.20 -53.16 10.48
C ARG A 13 -39.72 -52.67 11.86
N GLY A 14 -39.60 -51.38 12.23
CA GLY A 14 -39.96 -50.02 11.75
C GLY A 14 -39.47 -49.06 12.89
N SER A 15 -39.40 -47.73 12.85
CA SER A 15 -40.06 -46.66 12.07
C SER A 15 -39.27 -45.33 12.21
N THR A 16 -39.21 -44.59 11.10
CA THR A 16 -39.27 -43.12 10.95
C THR A 16 -38.26 -42.19 11.65
N ALA A 17 -37.30 -41.66 10.87
CA ALA A 17 -37.29 -40.24 10.50
C ALA A 17 -36.38 -40.03 9.27
N TRP A 18 -37.01 -39.47 8.23
CA TRP A 18 -36.58 -39.05 6.90
C TRP A 18 -35.10 -38.68 6.64
N ASN A 19 -34.47 -39.51 5.79
CA ASN A 19 -33.70 -39.20 4.57
C ASN A 19 -32.81 -37.93 4.50
N CYS A 20 -31.49 -38.11 4.66
CA CYS A 20 -30.44 -38.25 3.62
C CYS A 20 -30.72 -37.75 2.17
N PRO A 21 -29.70 -37.49 1.29
CA PRO A 21 -28.30 -37.99 1.37
C PRO A 21 -27.15 -37.07 0.89
N PHE A 22 -25.98 -37.33 1.47
CA PHE A 22 -24.65 -37.54 0.86
C PHE A 22 -24.45 -37.24 -0.64
N TYR A 23 -23.32 -36.63 -1.00
CA TYR A 23 -22.25 -37.29 -1.78
C TYR A 23 -20.97 -36.43 -1.81
N SER A 24 -19.85 -37.05 -1.44
CA SER A 24 -18.49 -36.80 -1.93
C SER A 24 -18.04 -38.15 -2.53
N PRO A 25 -17.04 -38.29 -3.43
CA PRO A 25 -16.08 -37.32 -3.98
C PRO A 25 -16.01 -37.34 -5.52
N LEU A 26 -15.31 -36.39 -6.16
CA LEU A 26 -14.57 -36.62 -7.42
C LEU A 26 -13.67 -35.41 -7.76
N ARG A 27 -12.38 -35.69 -7.95
CA ARG A 27 -11.43 -34.80 -8.63
C ARG A 27 -11.91 -34.53 -10.05
N GLN A 28 -11.99 -33.27 -10.44
CA GLN A 28 -11.72 -32.84 -11.81
C GLN A 28 -10.96 -31.51 -11.76
N SER A 29 -9.71 -31.56 -12.21
CA SER A 29 -8.97 -30.41 -12.75
C SER A 29 -9.79 -29.81 -13.88
N ILE A 30 -10.18 -28.54 -13.76
CA ILE A 30 -10.84 -27.81 -14.84
C ILE A 30 -9.92 -26.66 -15.26
N ASN A 31 -9.33 -26.83 -16.44
CA ASN A 31 -9.02 -25.72 -17.35
C ASN A 31 -10.32 -24.92 -17.52
N ALA A 32 -10.35 -23.68 -17.04
CA ALA A 32 -11.35 -22.71 -17.44
C ALA A 32 -10.62 -21.51 -18.01
N GLU A 33 -10.59 -21.42 -19.34
CA GLU A 33 -10.48 -20.14 -20.04
C GLU A 33 -11.59 -19.23 -19.49
N TYR A 34 -11.21 -18.11 -18.90
CA TYR A 34 -12.16 -17.07 -18.50
C TYR A 34 -12.28 -16.05 -19.64
N PRO A 35 -13.50 -15.64 -20.02
CA PRO A 35 -13.69 -14.62 -21.04
C PRO A 35 -13.18 -13.26 -20.51
N PRO A 36 -12.74 -12.35 -21.40
CA PRO A 36 -12.25 -11.04 -21.00
C PRO A 36 -13.43 -10.24 -20.43
N ASN A 37 -13.49 -10.12 -19.10
CA ASN A 37 -14.45 -9.24 -18.47
C ASN A 37 -14.09 -7.80 -18.84
N ASN A 38 -15.05 -7.17 -19.51
CA ASN A 38 -15.03 -5.78 -19.94
C ASN A 38 -15.24 -4.83 -18.74
N THR A 39 -14.42 -4.97 -17.69
CA THR A 39 -14.42 -4.04 -16.56
C THR A 39 -13.76 -2.76 -17.01
N GLN A 40 -14.57 -1.74 -17.32
CA GLN A 40 -14.11 -0.36 -17.23
C GLN A 40 -13.57 -0.16 -15.80
N TYR A 41 -12.24 -0.12 -15.67
CA TYR A 41 -11.60 0.19 -14.40
C TYR A 41 -12.02 1.60 -14.00
N ALA A 42 -12.71 1.71 -12.86
CA ALA A 42 -13.04 3.01 -12.29
C ALA A 42 -11.75 3.83 -12.11
N GLU A 43 -11.82 5.15 -12.33
CA GLU A 43 -10.65 6.03 -12.22
C GLU A 43 -10.02 6.02 -10.81
N PHE A 44 -10.81 5.64 -9.80
CA PHE A 44 -10.45 5.53 -8.38
C PHE A 44 -10.83 4.14 -7.83
N PRO A 45 -10.20 3.67 -6.73
CA PRO A 45 -10.66 2.48 -6.04
C PRO A 45 -12.13 2.64 -5.62
N GLN A 46 -12.93 1.56 -5.67
CA GLN A 46 -14.33 1.62 -5.28
C GLN A 46 -14.47 2.16 -3.86
N GLY A 47 -15.18 3.29 -3.71
CA GLY A 47 -15.43 3.95 -2.42
C GLY A 47 -14.58 5.19 -2.16
N VAL A 48 -13.56 5.48 -2.98
CA VAL A 48 -12.78 6.73 -2.88
C VAL A 48 -13.44 7.84 -3.70
N LEU A 49 -14.52 8.40 -3.15
CA LEU A 49 -15.22 9.52 -3.77
C LEU A 49 -14.34 10.78 -3.75
N ALA A 50 -14.60 11.69 -4.69
CA ALA A 50 -14.07 13.05 -4.67
C ALA A 50 -14.30 13.69 -3.28
N GLY A 51 -13.27 14.31 -2.73
CA GLY A 51 -13.31 14.97 -1.42
C GLY A 51 -13.26 14.03 -0.21
N THR A 52 -12.74 12.81 -0.38
CA THR A 52 -12.69 11.83 0.71
C THR A 52 -11.28 11.37 1.03
N LEU A 53 -11.13 10.86 2.27
CA LEU A 53 -10.05 9.99 2.70
C LEU A 53 -10.67 8.62 2.96
N ALA A 54 -10.16 7.59 2.30
CA ALA A 54 -10.66 6.23 2.41
C ALA A 54 -9.55 5.30 2.88
N TRP A 55 -9.74 4.69 4.05
CA TRP A 55 -8.82 3.70 4.59
C TRP A 55 -8.85 2.42 3.77
N ALA A 56 -7.67 1.91 3.46
CA ALA A 56 -7.52 0.59 2.87
C ALA A 56 -7.70 -0.44 4.00
N VAL A 57 -8.73 -1.28 3.89
CA VAL A 57 -9.10 -2.26 4.93
C VAL A 57 -9.02 -3.65 4.35
N PRO A 58 -8.43 -4.61 5.07
CA PRO A 58 -8.43 -5.97 4.63
C PRO A 58 -9.81 -6.61 4.74
N THR A 59 -10.20 -7.40 3.74
CA THR A 59 -11.48 -8.10 3.66
C THR A 59 -11.41 -9.57 4.02
N LYS A 60 -12.49 -10.00 4.69
CA LYS A 60 -12.66 -11.29 5.36
C LYS A 60 -12.86 -12.46 4.39
N ASP A 61 -13.21 -12.20 3.13
CA ASP A 61 -13.51 -13.22 2.12
C ASP A 61 -12.40 -13.33 1.07
N SER A 62 -11.36 -14.11 1.38
CA SER A 62 -10.37 -14.52 0.38
C SER A 62 -10.94 -15.65 -0.51
N SER A 63 -11.91 -15.31 -1.36
CA SER A 63 -12.39 -16.10 -2.52
C SER A 63 -11.90 -15.41 -3.82
N PRO A 64 -11.50 -16.14 -4.88
CA PRO A 64 -10.57 -15.65 -5.92
C PRO A 64 -11.11 -14.63 -6.93
N SER A 65 -12.23 -13.97 -6.67
CA SER A 65 -12.78 -12.95 -7.55
C SER A 65 -13.29 -11.79 -6.72
N HIS A 66 -12.78 -10.61 -7.05
CA HIS A 66 -13.18 -9.27 -6.62
C HIS A 66 -12.24 -8.56 -5.64
N SER A 67 -11.65 -7.50 -6.19
CA SER A 67 -10.88 -6.42 -5.59
C SER A 67 -11.48 -5.98 -4.26
N LYS A 68 -10.78 -6.37 -3.20
CA LYS A 68 -10.86 -5.87 -1.83
C LYS A 68 -9.86 -6.74 -1.06
N TRP A 69 -8.78 -6.13 -0.59
CA TRP A 69 -7.70 -6.72 0.20
C TRP A 69 -8.03 -8.08 0.85
N ALA A 70 -7.12 -9.06 0.84
CA ALA A 70 -7.27 -10.28 1.65
C ALA A 70 -6.62 -10.09 3.04
N GLY A 71 -7.42 -10.16 4.10
CA GLY A 71 -7.01 -10.14 5.52
C GLY A 71 -8.15 -9.62 6.41
N LEU A 72 -8.26 -9.98 7.66
CA LEU A 72 -9.51 -9.81 8.42
C LEU A 72 -9.69 -8.43 9.09
N ASP A 73 -10.94 -7.95 9.09
CA ASP A 73 -11.68 -7.15 10.09
C ASP A 73 -11.64 -5.58 10.15
N GLU A 74 -12.86 -5.06 10.34
CA GLU A 74 -13.44 -3.76 10.77
C GLU A 74 -12.72 -2.39 10.63
N VAL A 75 -13.56 -1.39 10.28
CA VAL A 75 -13.32 0.05 10.18
C VAL A 75 -12.50 0.60 11.36
N GLY A 76 -11.39 1.30 11.03
CA GLY A 76 -10.63 2.10 12.00
C GLY A 76 -9.40 1.40 12.61
N ARG A 77 -9.04 0.21 12.14
CA ARG A 77 -7.71 -0.38 12.34
C ARG A 77 -7.24 -0.95 11.01
N ALA A 78 -5.98 -0.71 10.64
CA ALA A 78 -5.37 -1.56 9.66
C ALA A 78 -5.10 -2.88 10.38
N LEU A 79 -5.96 -3.87 10.22
CA LEU A 79 -5.59 -5.25 10.52
C LEU A 79 -4.77 -5.81 9.36
N SER A 80 -3.81 -5.02 8.87
CA SER A 80 -2.73 -5.60 8.11
C SER A 80 -1.95 -6.47 9.09
N PRO A 81 -1.61 -7.74 8.76
CA PRO A 81 -0.66 -8.49 9.57
C PRO A 81 0.73 -7.82 9.59
N THR A 82 0.94 -6.80 8.74
CA THR A 82 2.09 -5.91 8.79
C THR A 82 1.88 -4.78 9.80
N SER A 83 2.96 -4.25 10.35
CA SER A 83 2.99 -2.98 11.10
C SER A 83 2.77 -1.72 10.23
N LEU A 84 1.93 -1.79 9.19
CA LEU A 84 1.65 -0.70 8.24
C LEU A 84 0.13 -0.43 8.10
N SER A 85 -0.23 0.84 7.91
CA SER A 85 -1.59 1.28 7.53
C SER A 85 -1.57 2.08 6.23
N PHE A 86 -2.69 2.08 5.50
CA PHE A 86 -2.81 2.71 4.19
C PHE A 86 -4.12 3.50 4.06
N GLY A 87 -4.05 4.71 3.51
CA GLY A 87 -5.23 5.55 3.25
C GLY A 87 -5.14 6.25 1.89
N PHE A 88 -6.17 6.09 1.06
CA PHE A 88 -6.28 6.84 -0.19
C PHE A 88 -6.90 8.22 0.07
N PHE A 89 -6.29 9.28 -0.45
CA PHE A 89 -6.88 10.63 -0.44
C PHE A 89 -7.23 11.06 -1.85
N ASN A 90 -8.36 11.76 -2.02
CA ASN A 90 -8.83 12.31 -3.28
C ASN A 90 -9.40 13.72 -3.06
N LEU A 91 -8.63 14.77 -3.40
CA LEU A 91 -9.06 16.17 -3.26
C LEU A 91 -9.44 16.73 -4.62
N SER A 92 -10.69 17.18 -4.75
CA SER A 92 -11.37 17.33 -6.03
C SER A 92 -11.41 18.73 -6.63
N ALA A 93 -11.00 19.75 -5.88
CA ALA A 93 -10.94 21.12 -6.38
C ALA A 93 -9.67 21.84 -5.93
N PRO A 94 -9.19 22.85 -6.69
CA PRO A 94 -8.16 23.77 -6.22
C PRO A 94 -8.51 24.36 -4.86
N GLY A 95 -7.57 24.26 -3.93
CA GLY A 95 -7.73 24.72 -2.55
C GLY A 95 -8.47 23.76 -1.63
N SER A 96 -8.99 22.63 -2.14
CA SER A 96 -9.44 21.54 -1.28
C SER A 96 -8.25 20.99 -0.50
N LEU A 97 -8.48 20.65 0.77
CA LEU A 97 -7.40 20.55 1.75
C LEU A 97 -7.64 19.38 2.72
N ARG A 98 -6.62 18.55 2.90
CA ARG A 98 -6.48 17.70 4.08
C ARG A 98 -6.04 18.60 5.24
N THR A 99 -6.89 18.76 6.25
CA THR A 99 -6.68 19.75 7.32
C THR A 99 -5.38 19.57 8.09
N PRO A 100 -4.84 20.63 8.73
CA PRO A 100 -3.66 20.50 9.58
C PRO A 100 -3.84 19.40 10.60
N HIS A 101 -2.89 18.47 10.62
CA HIS A 101 -2.91 17.31 11.48
C HIS A 101 -1.48 16.84 11.79
N TRP A 102 -1.38 15.90 12.70
CA TRP A 102 -0.17 15.16 13.01
C TRP A 102 -0.52 13.78 13.57
N HIS A 103 0.47 12.91 13.63
CA HIS A 103 0.33 11.57 14.19
C HIS A 103 1.32 11.40 15.34
N SER A 104 0.86 10.92 16.50
CA SER A 104 1.73 10.83 17.70
C SER A 104 2.57 9.57 17.75
N ASN A 105 2.24 8.56 16.95
CA ASN A 105 2.87 7.24 16.99
C ASN A 105 3.31 6.74 15.62
N SER A 106 3.27 7.57 14.58
CA SER A 106 3.58 7.13 13.23
C SER A 106 4.18 8.24 12.38
N ALA A 107 5.17 7.87 11.56
CA ALA A 107 5.59 8.67 10.43
C ALA A 107 4.70 8.36 9.21
N GLU A 108 4.43 9.37 8.40
CA GLU A 108 3.65 9.25 7.18
C GLU A 108 4.57 9.37 5.95
N VAL A 109 4.39 8.49 4.97
CA VAL A 109 4.71 8.84 3.58
C VAL A 109 3.45 8.86 2.74
N SER A 110 3.29 9.92 1.98
CA SER A 110 2.19 10.04 1.02
C SER A 110 2.75 10.15 -0.40
N TYR A 111 2.45 9.15 -1.23
CA TYR A 111 2.83 9.07 -2.64
C TYR A 111 1.74 9.68 -3.54
N ILE A 112 2.14 10.52 -4.49
CA ILE A 112 1.22 11.21 -5.40
C ILE A 112 1.04 10.40 -6.68
N ILE A 113 -0.20 9.99 -6.95
CA ILE A 113 -0.59 9.23 -8.14
C ILE A 113 -0.96 10.18 -9.28
N SER A 114 -1.80 11.18 -9.01
CA SER A 114 -2.28 12.15 -10.01
C SER A 114 -2.51 13.54 -9.40
N GLY A 115 -2.64 14.56 -10.25
CA GLY A 115 -2.84 15.94 -9.86
C GLY A 115 -1.61 16.58 -9.24
N ARG A 116 -1.77 17.83 -8.79
CA ARG A 116 -0.71 18.63 -8.16
C ARG A 116 -1.15 19.08 -6.79
N GLY A 117 -0.24 18.92 -5.84
CA GLY A 117 -0.46 19.31 -4.45
C GLY A 117 0.56 20.32 -3.96
N ARG A 118 0.21 21.03 -2.90
CA ARG A 118 1.15 21.77 -2.06
C ARG A 118 1.12 21.21 -0.65
N ILE A 119 2.30 20.89 -0.13
CA ILE A 119 2.49 20.34 1.20
C ILE A 119 3.11 21.42 2.06
N SER A 120 2.62 21.58 3.28
CA SER A 120 3.23 22.44 4.29
C SER A 120 3.57 21.61 5.52
N MET A 121 4.84 21.56 5.86
CA MET A 121 5.40 20.77 6.96
C MET A 121 5.97 21.71 8.02
N THR A 122 5.40 21.68 9.22
CA THR A 122 5.82 22.49 10.35
C THR A 122 6.58 21.63 11.35
N LYS A 123 7.87 21.94 11.55
CA LYS A 123 8.77 21.15 12.42
C LYS A 123 8.27 21.15 13.86
N LEU A 124 8.57 20.08 14.61
CA LEU A 124 8.19 19.97 16.02
C LEU A 124 8.62 21.22 16.80
N PRO A 125 7.80 21.70 17.76
CA PRO A 125 8.24 22.77 18.63
C PRO A 125 9.38 22.21 19.47
N HIS A 126 10.61 22.68 19.23
CA HIS A 126 11.76 22.37 20.08
C HIS A 126 11.54 23.02 21.46
N ARG A 127 10.74 22.37 22.31
CA ARG A 127 10.70 22.63 23.74
C ARG A 127 11.13 21.35 24.41
N ASP A 128 12.13 21.42 25.27
CA ASP A 128 12.22 20.43 26.33
C ASP A 128 11.04 20.64 27.30
N ILE A 129 10.80 19.67 28.18
CA ILE A 129 9.73 19.77 29.17
C ILE A 129 9.94 20.96 30.13
N ALA A 130 11.15 21.51 30.19
CA ALA A 130 11.54 22.67 30.98
C ALA A 130 11.20 24.02 30.30
N GLY A 131 10.81 24.02 29.03
CA GLY A 131 10.23 25.18 28.36
C GLY A 131 11.23 26.20 27.82
N ALA A 132 12.38 25.76 27.28
CA ALA A 132 13.36 26.66 26.67
C ALA A 132 12.72 27.67 25.67
N PRO A 133 13.21 28.94 25.61
CA PRO A 133 12.65 29.96 24.74
C PRO A 133 12.77 29.58 23.26
N VAL A 134 11.69 29.78 22.50
CA VAL A 134 11.65 29.57 21.05
C VAL A 134 11.17 30.84 20.34
N SER A 135 11.66 31.04 19.13
CA SER A 135 11.10 31.98 18.15
C SER A 135 9.57 31.83 18.08
N LEU A 136 8.82 32.95 18.04
CA LEU A 136 7.36 32.97 17.85
C LEU A 136 6.91 32.24 16.57
N ARG A 137 7.79 32.13 15.56
CA ARG A 137 7.55 31.33 14.35
C ARG A 137 8.20 29.95 14.48
N ARG A 138 7.38 28.90 14.26
CA ARG A 138 7.88 27.55 14.01
C ARG A 138 8.43 27.48 12.59
N PRO A 139 9.59 26.83 12.36
CA PRO A 139 10.07 26.57 11.01
C PRO A 139 9.05 25.73 10.25
N THR A 140 8.59 26.26 9.10
CA THR A 140 7.67 25.59 8.19
C THR A 140 8.29 25.56 6.80
N GLU A 141 8.24 24.39 6.16
CA GLU A 141 8.61 24.22 4.77
C GLU A 141 7.36 24.00 3.94
N THR A 142 7.24 24.72 2.83
CA THR A 142 6.13 24.57 1.89
C THR A 142 6.66 24.25 0.52
N PHE A 143 6.20 23.15 -0.08
CA PHE A 143 6.71 22.68 -1.37
C PHE A 143 5.59 22.04 -2.21
N ALA A 144 5.74 22.13 -3.53
CA ALA A 144 4.83 21.49 -4.46
C ALA A 144 5.21 20.03 -4.70
N VAL A 145 4.21 19.18 -4.90
CA VAL A 145 4.34 17.77 -5.30
C VAL A 145 3.45 17.49 -6.51
N GLY A 146 3.81 16.48 -7.30
CA GLY A 146 3.03 16.00 -8.43
C GLY A 146 3.27 14.50 -8.66
N PRO A 147 2.73 13.92 -9.74
CA PRO A 147 2.75 12.48 -9.96
C PRO A 147 4.17 11.89 -9.90
N GLY A 148 4.37 10.87 -9.07
CA GLY A 148 5.68 10.25 -8.85
C GLY A 148 6.51 10.84 -7.72
N ASP A 149 6.15 12.03 -7.22
CA ASP A 149 6.71 12.56 -5.97
C ASP A 149 6.02 11.91 -4.76
N ALA A 150 6.67 12.00 -3.61
CA ALA A 150 6.06 11.74 -2.31
C ALA A 150 6.52 12.79 -1.29
N PHE A 151 5.96 12.75 -0.08
CA PHE A 151 6.48 13.51 1.06
C PHE A 151 6.60 12.62 2.29
N TYR A 152 7.53 12.97 3.19
CA TYR A 152 7.74 12.29 4.47
C TYR A 152 7.39 13.23 5.63
N ALA A 153 6.40 12.85 6.44
CA ALA A 153 6.06 13.53 7.67
C ALA A 153 6.58 12.72 8.87
N PRO A 154 7.61 13.19 9.60
CA PRO A 154 8.06 12.51 10.81
C PRO A 154 6.98 12.54 11.91
N VAL A 155 7.07 11.62 12.87
CA VAL A 155 6.18 11.54 14.03
C VAL A 155 6.03 12.92 14.69
N GLY A 156 4.79 13.35 14.90
CA GLY A 156 4.44 14.60 15.58
C GLY A 156 4.64 15.88 14.76
N TYR A 157 5.22 15.83 13.56
CA TYR A 157 5.34 17.03 12.71
C TYR A 157 3.96 17.43 12.21
N HIS A 158 3.60 18.71 12.38
CA HIS A 158 2.32 19.22 11.92
C HIS A 158 2.37 19.40 10.42
N HIS A 159 1.40 18.86 9.70
CA HIS A 159 1.33 19.00 8.25
C HIS A 159 -0.10 19.12 7.74
N TYR A 160 -0.20 19.72 6.57
CA TYR A 160 -1.41 19.74 5.77
C TYR A 160 -1.01 19.70 4.31
N PHE A 161 -1.98 19.36 3.47
CA PHE A 161 -1.80 19.44 2.04
C PHE A 161 -3.08 19.82 1.32
N GLU A 162 -2.90 20.47 0.19
CA GLU A 162 -3.97 21.02 -0.63
C GLU A 162 -3.77 20.65 -2.08
N SER A 163 -4.88 20.50 -2.80
CA SER A 163 -4.86 20.47 -4.25
C SER A 163 -4.60 21.87 -4.79
N ILE A 164 -3.71 21.98 -5.77
CA ILE A 164 -3.40 23.23 -6.47
C ILE A 164 -3.60 23.09 -7.99
N ASP A 165 -4.01 21.92 -8.46
CA ASP A 165 -4.22 21.67 -9.87
C ASP A 165 -5.62 22.17 -10.30
N PRO A 166 -5.72 22.99 -11.36
CA PRO A 166 -7.00 23.55 -11.82
C PRO A 166 -7.94 22.51 -12.44
N THR A 167 -7.43 21.34 -12.83
CA THR A 167 -8.14 20.43 -13.72
C THR A 167 -8.15 18.98 -13.27
N GLU A 168 -7.20 18.57 -12.43
CA GLU A 168 -7.05 17.18 -11.99
C GLU A 168 -7.10 17.06 -10.47
N ASN A 169 -7.81 16.05 -9.96
CA ASN A 169 -7.84 15.79 -8.53
C ASN A 169 -6.44 15.44 -8.01
N LEU A 170 -6.10 15.96 -6.83
CA LEU A 170 -4.94 15.47 -6.10
C LEU A 170 -5.30 14.11 -5.49
N PHE A 171 -4.72 13.05 -6.06
CA PHE A 171 -4.99 11.67 -5.64
C PHE A 171 -3.69 10.95 -5.28
N GLY A 172 -3.72 10.17 -4.21
CA GLY A 172 -2.55 9.45 -3.74
C GLY A 172 -2.82 8.49 -2.60
N LEU A 173 -1.73 7.88 -2.12
CA LEU A 173 -1.74 6.88 -1.06
C LEU A 173 -0.88 7.37 0.11
N ALA A 174 -1.51 7.58 1.26
CA ALA A 174 -0.86 7.77 2.54
C ALA A 174 -0.52 6.41 3.16
N ILE A 175 0.70 6.30 3.68
CA ILE A 175 1.33 5.10 4.21
C ILE A 175 1.85 5.44 5.59
N PHE A 176 1.54 4.60 6.57
CA PHE A 176 1.88 4.80 7.98
C PHE A 176 2.64 3.59 8.51
N ASP A 177 3.67 3.81 9.33
CA ASP A 177 4.48 2.77 9.98
C ASP A 177 3.86 2.21 11.27
N THR A 178 2.54 2.11 11.31
CA THR A 178 1.80 1.46 12.39
C THR A 178 0.52 0.86 11.85
N ASP A 179 0.02 -0.20 12.50
CA ASP A 179 -1.29 -0.81 12.29
C ASP A 179 -2.42 -0.11 13.12
N ASN A 180 -2.03 0.77 14.06
CA ASN A 180 -2.91 1.41 15.02
C ASN A 180 -2.63 2.92 15.08
N LEU A 181 -2.89 3.61 13.97
CA LEU A 181 -2.61 5.03 13.81
C LEU A 181 -3.33 5.90 14.84
N LYS A 182 -2.59 6.85 15.43
CA LYS A 182 -3.11 7.90 16.33
C LYS A 182 -2.95 9.26 15.69
N THR A 183 -4.02 9.74 15.06
CA THR A 183 -4.08 11.03 14.36
C THR A 183 -4.77 12.09 15.20
N PHE A 184 -4.27 13.32 15.13
CA PHE A 184 -4.91 14.51 15.67
C PHE A 184 -5.23 15.47 14.53
N ASP A 185 -6.51 15.65 14.21
CA ASP A 185 -6.94 16.73 13.33
C ASP A 185 -7.04 18.02 14.14
N PHE A 186 -6.33 19.06 13.73
CA PHE A 186 -6.28 20.30 14.50
C PHE A 186 -7.66 20.93 14.73
N PRO A 187 -8.60 20.95 13.76
CA PRO A 187 -9.97 21.40 14.03
C PRO A 187 -10.68 20.61 15.15
N GLN A 188 -10.42 19.30 15.27
CA GLN A 188 -10.99 18.48 16.35
C GLN A 188 -10.33 18.80 17.71
N VAL A 189 -9.02 19.06 17.72
CA VAL A 189 -8.31 19.49 18.94
C VAL A 189 -8.83 20.83 19.43
N LEU A 190 -9.07 21.79 18.53
CA LEU A 190 -9.64 23.09 18.90
C LEU A 190 -11.09 22.96 19.38
N ARG A 191 -11.87 22.04 18.81
CA ARG A 191 -13.27 21.79 19.18
C ARG A 191 -13.46 21.42 20.66
N VAL A 192 -12.50 20.70 21.24
CA VAL A 192 -12.62 20.18 22.61
C VAL A 192 -12.09 21.16 23.68
N MET A 193 -11.57 22.32 23.27
CA MET A 193 -11.11 23.36 24.19
C MET A 193 -12.25 24.32 24.54
N ASP A 194 -12.24 24.84 25.78
CA ASP A 194 -13.15 25.92 26.17
C ASP A 194 -12.91 27.16 25.31
N ARG A 195 -14.00 27.80 24.88
CA ARG A 195 -13.91 28.94 23.93
C ARG A 195 -13.14 30.12 24.51
N GLU A 196 -13.37 30.44 25.78
CA GLU A 196 -12.64 31.49 26.50
C GLU A 196 -11.15 31.17 26.61
N PHE A 197 -10.82 29.90 26.88
CA PHE A 197 -9.44 29.44 26.93
C PHE A 197 -8.77 29.55 25.56
N LEU A 198 -9.45 29.14 24.50
CA LEU A 198 -8.94 29.24 23.13
C LEU A 198 -8.74 30.70 22.71
N ALA A 199 -9.71 31.58 23.01
CA ALA A 199 -9.61 33.01 22.76
C ALA A 199 -8.41 33.64 23.49
N HIS A 200 -8.21 33.25 24.76
CA HIS A 200 -7.06 33.70 25.55
C HIS A 200 -5.72 33.22 24.98
N VAL A 201 -5.59 31.92 24.68
CA VAL A 201 -4.35 31.32 24.13
C VAL A 201 -3.96 31.94 22.80
N LEU A 202 -4.93 32.25 21.93
CA LEU A 202 -4.69 32.84 20.63
C LEU A 202 -4.67 34.38 20.63
N ASN A 203 -4.95 34.99 21.79
CA ASN A 203 -5.05 36.44 21.96
C ASN A 203 -6.03 37.09 20.96
N ILE A 204 -7.24 36.53 20.87
CA ILE A 204 -8.34 37.02 20.01
C ILE A 204 -9.63 37.18 20.82
N GLY A 205 -10.61 37.93 20.30
CA GLY A 205 -11.89 38.12 20.98
C GLY A 205 -12.76 36.85 20.98
N ASN A 206 -13.51 36.61 22.06
CA ASN A 206 -14.46 35.49 22.16
C ASN A 206 -15.43 35.42 20.97
N SER A 207 -15.93 36.58 20.51
CA SER A 207 -16.83 36.65 19.35
C SER A 207 -16.21 36.12 18.05
N VAL A 208 -14.87 36.19 17.92
CA VAL A 208 -14.16 35.61 16.77
C VAL A 208 -14.17 34.09 16.87
N VAL A 209 -13.81 33.54 18.02
CA VAL A 209 -13.85 32.09 18.28
C VAL A 209 -15.28 31.55 18.14
N ASP A 210 -16.27 32.30 18.59
CA ASP A 210 -17.68 31.92 18.50
C ASP A 210 -18.17 31.78 17.06
N SER A 211 -17.55 32.51 16.13
CA SER A 211 -17.85 32.42 14.69
C SER A 211 -17.21 31.21 14.00
N TRP A 212 -16.29 30.50 14.67
CA TRP A 212 -15.56 29.39 14.05
C TRP A 212 -16.41 28.14 13.89
N ASN A 213 -16.09 27.39 12.85
CA ASN A 213 -16.71 26.10 12.58
C ASN A 213 -15.90 24.97 13.24
N PHE A 214 -16.47 24.38 14.28
CA PHE A 214 -15.87 23.27 15.03
C PHE A 214 -16.39 21.88 14.61
N TYR A 215 -17.08 21.74 13.48
CA TYR A 215 -17.46 20.40 13.01
C TYR A 215 -16.21 19.58 12.65
N ASN A 216 -16.35 18.26 12.65
CA ASN A 216 -15.28 17.38 12.21
C ASN A 216 -14.98 17.66 10.73
N ARG A 217 -13.77 18.17 10.46
CA ARG A 217 -13.29 18.54 9.13
C ARG A 217 -11.91 17.93 8.91
N THR A 218 -11.86 16.63 8.64
CA THR A 218 -10.62 15.95 8.24
C THR A 218 -10.22 16.38 6.82
N VAL A 219 -11.20 16.52 5.93
CA VAL A 219 -11.06 17.05 4.56
C VAL A 219 -11.98 18.26 4.40
N ILE A 220 -11.48 19.32 3.75
CA ILE A 220 -12.25 20.48 3.31
C ILE A 220 -12.32 20.40 1.79
N ASP A 221 -13.48 20.02 1.26
CA ASP A 221 -13.72 19.93 -0.18
C ASP A 221 -15.22 20.21 -0.47
N PRO A 222 -15.57 21.24 -1.26
CA PRO A 222 -14.67 22.20 -1.93
C PRO A 222 -13.96 23.14 -0.95
N ALA A 223 -12.96 23.86 -1.45
CA ALA A 223 -12.23 24.88 -0.70
C ALA A 223 -13.17 25.93 -0.06
N TYR A 224 -12.69 26.59 0.99
CA TYR A 224 -13.38 27.78 1.51
C TYR A 224 -13.45 28.85 0.40
N PRO A 225 -14.60 29.52 0.17
CA PRO A 225 -14.79 30.39 -1.00
C PRO A 225 -13.74 31.49 -1.18
N ASP A 226 -13.24 32.07 -0.07
CA ASP A 226 -12.22 33.12 -0.13
C ASP A 226 -10.78 32.59 -0.12
N TYR A 227 -10.62 31.26 -0.03
CA TYR A 227 -9.32 30.62 -0.11
C TYR A 227 -8.88 30.51 -1.56
N SER A 228 -7.74 31.13 -1.89
CA SER A 228 -7.10 30.96 -3.19
C SER A 228 -5.74 30.30 -3.03
N PRO A 229 -5.49 29.14 -3.67
CA PRO A 229 -4.18 28.51 -3.63
C PRO A 229 -3.09 29.37 -4.29
N SER A 230 -3.46 30.40 -5.08
CA SER A 230 -2.53 31.40 -5.65
C SER A 230 -2.07 32.47 -4.67
N ARG A 231 -2.78 32.67 -3.54
CA ARG A 231 -2.57 33.76 -2.57
C ARG A 231 -1.61 33.45 -1.43
N THR A 232 -1.00 32.29 -1.40
CA THR A 232 -0.21 31.85 -0.24
C THR A 232 1.06 32.68 -0.13
N GLU A 233 1.09 33.49 0.92
CA GLU A 233 2.27 34.18 1.45
C GLU A 233 3.32 33.14 1.87
N GLY A 234 4.11 32.68 0.91
CA GLY A 234 5.20 31.76 1.16
C GLY A 234 5.89 31.38 -0.13
N SER A 235 7.12 31.88 -0.32
CA SER A 235 8.00 31.32 -1.34
C SER A 235 8.12 29.81 -1.09
N LEU A 236 7.91 29.00 -2.13
CA LEU A 236 8.20 27.58 -2.04
C LEU A 236 9.65 27.39 -1.54
N THR A 237 9.83 26.46 -0.61
CA THR A 237 11.17 26.09 -0.15
C THR A 237 11.95 25.53 -1.34
N VAL A 238 13.12 26.11 -1.63
CA VAL A 238 13.96 25.72 -2.78
C VAL A 238 14.49 24.29 -2.60
N HIS A 239 14.93 23.97 -1.38
CA HIS A 239 15.48 22.67 -0.99
C HIS A 239 14.70 22.10 0.21
N PRO A 240 13.48 21.56 -0.02
CA PRO A 240 12.67 21.00 1.05
C PRO A 240 13.28 19.70 1.58
N ASP A 241 13.40 19.58 2.90
CA ASP A 241 13.90 18.42 3.63
C ASP A 241 12.92 17.23 3.56
N PHE A 242 11.62 17.52 3.40
CA PHE A 242 10.54 16.53 3.54
C PHE A 242 9.96 16.04 2.21
N LYS A 243 10.48 16.54 1.08
CA LYS A 243 10.03 16.11 -0.25
C LYS A 243 10.85 14.91 -0.72
N ILE A 244 10.17 13.85 -1.12
CA ILE A 244 10.76 12.73 -1.86
C ILE A 244 10.50 12.97 -3.35
N ARG A 245 11.57 13.18 -4.13
CA ARG A 245 11.46 13.60 -5.53
C ARG A 245 11.47 12.40 -6.47
N GLY A 246 10.44 12.28 -7.30
CA GLY A 246 10.40 11.38 -8.45
C GLY A 246 10.86 9.96 -8.16
N ILE A 247 10.15 9.23 -7.28
CA ILE A 247 10.42 7.80 -7.02
C ILE A 247 10.31 7.01 -8.34
N ASN A 248 9.45 7.46 -9.25
CA ASN A 248 9.26 6.94 -10.61
C ASN A 248 10.37 7.30 -11.62
N ARG A 249 11.51 7.84 -11.18
CA ARG A 249 12.66 8.21 -12.04
C ARG A 249 13.90 7.47 -11.58
N GLY A 250 14.91 7.36 -12.44
CA GLY A 250 16.16 6.69 -12.09
C GLY A 250 16.02 5.19 -11.88
N LEU A 251 15.02 4.56 -12.54
CA LEU A 251 14.83 3.12 -12.50
C LEU A 251 16.05 2.42 -13.07
N VAL A 252 16.51 1.39 -12.36
CA VAL A 252 17.60 0.53 -12.78
C VAL A 252 16.98 -0.82 -13.17
N PRO A 253 17.39 -1.43 -14.30
CA PRO A 253 16.96 -2.78 -14.64
C PRO A 253 17.24 -3.75 -13.48
N SER A 254 16.33 -4.70 -13.24
CA SER A 254 16.57 -5.75 -12.24
C SER A 254 17.87 -6.51 -12.55
N PRO A 255 18.72 -6.84 -11.55
CA PRO A 255 20.02 -7.49 -11.76
C PRO A 255 19.94 -8.78 -12.57
N ARG A 256 18.85 -9.55 -12.43
CA ARG A 256 18.52 -10.64 -13.34
C ARG A 256 17.10 -10.48 -13.84
N GLN A 257 17.03 -10.47 -15.16
CA GLN A 257 15.92 -10.00 -15.95
C GLN A 257 15.07 -11.22 -16.34
N ASP A 258 13.81 -11.01 -16.68
CA ASP A 258 13.24 -11.82 -17.75
C ASP A 258 14.14 -11.65 -18.99
N LEU A 259 14.27 -12.63 -19.88
CA LEU A 259 15.27 -12.71 -20.99
C LEU A 259 15.45 -11.47 -21.92
N HIS A 260 14.76 -10.34 -21.67
CA HIS A 260 14.71 -9.12 -22.47
C HIS A 260 14.82 -7.79 -21.69
N GLY A 261 15.11 -7.77 -20.38
CA GLY A 261 15.33 -6.51 -19.64
C GLY A 261 14.07 -5.65 -19.48
N ARG A 262 12.92 -6.28 -19.30
CA ARG A 262 11.60 -5.62 -19.36
C ARG A 262 11.05 -5.20 -17.99
N VAL A 263 11.86 -5.33 -16.92
CA VAL A 263 11.52 -4.89 -15.56
C VAL A 263 12.61 -3.98 -15.02
N ALA A 264 12.21 -2.83 -14.48
CA ALA A 264 13.12 -1.87 -13.86
C ALA A 264 12.54 -1.36 -12.54
N THR A 265 13.39 -1.13 -11.54
CA THR A 265 12.98 -0.66 -10.21
C THR A 265 13.88 0.48 -9.73
N HIS A 266 13.30 1.44 -9.04
CA HIS A 266 14.04 2.41 -8.23
C HIS A 266 13.57 2.28 -6.78
N THR A 267 14.51 2.26 -5.83
CA THR A 267 14.22 2.07 -4.42
C THR A 267 14.73 3.26 -3.61
N ILE A 268 13.88 3.74 -2.70
CA ILE A 268 14.22 4.71 -1.67
C ILE A 268 14.28 3.97 -0.34
N SER A 269 15.49 3.83 0.19
CA SER A 269 15.77 3.16 1.46
C SER A 269 16.76 3.99 2.29
N LYS A 270 16.90 3.61 3.56
CA LYS A 270 17.90 4.19 4.46
C LYS A 270 19.27 3.64 4.09
N SER A 271 19.95 4.20 3.09
CA SER A 271 21.37 3.93 2.85
C SER A 271 22.24 5.06 3.41
N GLU A 272 23.46 4.71 3.82
CA GLU A 272 24.44 5.69 4.29
C GLU A 272 24.72 6.70 3.17
N GLY A 273 24.61 8.00 3.48
CA GLY A 273 24.78 9.09 2.50
C GLY A 273 23.58 9.36 1.58
N SER A 274 22.45 8.66 1.73
CA SER A 274 21.25 8.94 0.93
C SER A 274 20.52 10.19 1.43
N THR A 275 19.95 10.97 0.49
CA THR A 275 19.03 12.10 0.78
C THR A 275 17.78 11.66 1.55
N TYR A 276 17.54 10.36 1.64
CA TYR A 276 16.33 9.76 2.21
C TYR A 276 16.61 8.96 3.48
N SER A 277 17.79 9.13 4.08
CA SER A 277 18.16 8.59 5.40
C SER A 277 17.20 8.97 6.55
N ARG A 278 16.31 9.95 6.31
CA ARG A 278 15.25 10.36 7.23
C ARG A 278 14.11 9.35 7.36
N ILE A 279 13.87 8.49 6.36
CA ILE A 279 12.85 7.44 6.46
C ILE A 279 13.41 6.33 7.36
N GLN A 280 12.80 6.14 8.53
CA GLN A 280 13.36 5.26 9.57
C GLN A 280 12.74 3.87 9.64
N ASN A 281 11.48 3.70 9.23
CA ASN A 281 10.69 2.51 9.55
C ASN A 281 10.12 1.77 8.33
N PHE A 282 10.36 2.27 7.12
CA PHE A 282 9.99 1.59 5.88
C PHE A 282 10.86 2.04 4.71
N ALA A 283 10.79 1.30 3.63
CA ALA A 283 11.39 1.65 2.35
C ALA A 283 10.32 1.65 1.26
N LEU A 284 10.60 2.36 0.17
CA LEU A 284 9.69 2.49 -0.97
C LEU A 284 10.39 2.02 -2.23
N GLY A 285 9.63 1.45 -3.14
CA GLY A 285 10.08 1.04 -4.46
C GLY A 285 9.10 1.47 -5.52
N TYR A 286 9.60 1.76 -6.72
CA TYR A 286 8.77 1.95 -7.89
C TYR A 286 9.25 1.01 -8.98
N THR A 287 8.38 0.10 -9.41
CA THR A 287 8.71 -0.91 -10.42
C THR A 287 7.87 -0.72 -11.67
N GLU A 288 8.52 -0.74 -12.83
CA GLU A 288 7.87 -0.80 -14.13
C GLU A 288 8.09 -2.18 -14.76
N MET A 289 7.03 -2.75 -15.34
CA MET A 289 7.05 -4.06 -16.00
C MET A 289 6.41 -3.95 -17.38
N ALA A 290 7.13 -4.27 -18.45
CA ALA A 290 6.56 -4.30 -19.80
C ALA A 290 5.53 -5.44 -19.96
N PRO A 291 4.70 -5.41 -21.02
CA PRO A 291 3.82 -6.53 -21.35
C PRO A 291 4.58 -7.86 -21.47
N GLY A 292 4.06 -8.91 -20.83
CA GLY A 292 4.66 -10.24 -20.79
C GLY A 292 5.93 -10.35 -19.94
N ALA A 293 6.29 -9.31 -19.18
CA ALA A 293 7.45 -9.35 -18.31
C ALA A 293 7.18 -10.12 -17.01
N LEU A 294 8.24 -10.70 -16.45
CA LEU A 294 8.23 -11.45 -15.20
C LEU A 294 9.19 -10.77 -14.21
N LEU A 295 8.69 -10.45 -13.01
CA LEU A 295 9.53 -10.26 -11.85
C LEU A 295 9.74 -11.65 -11.25
N GLU A 296 10.98 -12.15 -11.31
CA GLU A 296 11.33 -13.51 -10.95
C GLU A 296 10.94 -13.86 -9.50
N PRO A 297 10.75 -15.14 -9.16
CA PRO A 297 10.49 -15.54 -7.78
C PRO A 297 11.54 -15.04 -6.79
N TYR A 298 11.07 -14.34 -5.77
CA TYR A 298 11.88 -13.75 -4.70
C TYR A 298 11.19 -13.87 -3.34
N TRP A 299 11.97 -13.74 -2.28
CA TRP A 299 11.46 -13.52 -0.92
C TRP A 299 12.22 -12.36 -0.28
N ASN A 300 11.53 -11.64 0.59
CA ASN A 300 12.17 -10.63 1.43
C ASN A 300 12.71 -11.33 2.69
N ASP A 301 13.98 -11.07 3.04
CA ASP A 301 14.62 -11.79 4.15
C ASP A 301 14.30 -11.17 5.51
N ASN A 302 13.93 -9.87 5.53
CA ASN A 302 13.81 -9.09 6.76
C ASN A 302 12.64 -8.08 6.78
N ALA A 303 11.69 -8.20 5.84
CA ALA A 303 10.61 -7.23 5.68
C ALA A 303 9.37 -7.85 5.03
N ASP A 304 8.20 -7.45 5.51
CA ASP A 304 6.97 -7.62 4.76
C ASP A 304 6.95 -6.59 3.65
N GLU A 305 6.46 -7.00 2.48
CA GLU A 305 6.24 -6.13 1.35
C GLU A 305 4.75 -6.00 1.07
N VAL A 306 4.28 -4.77 0.95
CA VAL A 306 2.99 -4.47 0.33
C VAL A 306 3.27 -3.73 -0.97
N PHE A 307 2.68 -4.17 -2.08
CA PHE A 307 2.70 -3.38 -3.31
C PHE A 307 1.31 -3.01 -3.77
N MET A 308 1.21 -1.82 -4.35
CA MET A 308 0.01 -1.30 -5.01
C MET A 308 0.24 -1.23 -6.52
N VAL A 309 -0.75 -1.65 -7.29
CA VAL A 309 -0.74 -1.46 -8.75
C VAL A 309 -1.20 -0.03 -9.07
N ILE A 310 -0.32 0.80 -9.61
CA ILE A 310 -0.66 2.18 -10.01
C ILE A 310 -1.32 2.19 -11.39
N GLU A 311 -0.77 1.40 -12.31
CA GLU A 311 -1.19 1.26 -13.71
C GLU A 311 -0.96 -0.19 -14.15
N GLY A 312 -1.74 -0.63 -15.15
CA GLY A 312 -1.82 -2.03 -15.53
C GLY A 312 -2.96 -2.72 -14.79
N SER A 313 -3.52 -3.74 -15.41
CA SER A 313 -4.81 -4.25 -14.98
C SER A 313 -4.97 -5.77 -15.03
N GLU A 314 -3.89 -6.46 -15.41
CA GLU A 314 -3.82 -7.91 -15.58
C GLU A 314 -2.50 -8.44 -15.01
N LEU A 315 -2.16 -8.04 -13.78
CA LEU A 315 -1.01 -8.63 -13.08
C LEU A 315 -1.43 -9.96 -12.47
N LYS A 316 -0.68 -11.01 -12.80
CA LYS A 316 -0.80 -12.32 -12.16
C LYS A 316 0.28 -12.42 -11.10
N VAL A 317 -0.13 -12.40 -9.85
CA VAL A 317 0.75 -12.43 -8.69
C VAL A 317 0.60 -13.77 -8.02
N SER A 318 1.71 -14.42 -7.73
CA SER A 318 1.71 -15.73 -7.09
C SER A 318 2.55 -15.70 -5.82
N ARG A 319 2.15 -16.52 -4.84
CA ARG A 319 2.87 -16.70 -3.58
C ARG A 319 2.95 -18.18 -3.20
N ALA A 320 4.03 -18.58 -2.54
CA ALA A 320 4.21 -19.92 -2.00
C ALA A 320 4.52 -19.86 -0.49
N GLY A 321 3.83 -20.70 0.28
CA GLY A 321 4.04 -20.88 1.72
C GLY A 321 5.41 -21.47 2.07
N SER A 322 5.94 -21.11 3.24
CA SER A 322 7.22 -21.61 3.77
C SER A 322 7.07 -22.64 4.90
N SER A 323 5.85 -22.87 5.40
CA SER A 323 5.59 -23.76 6.55
C SER A 323 5.62 -25.24 6.17
N PRO A 324 6.21 -26.13 7.00
CA PRO A 324 6.19 -27.57 6.78
C PRO A 324 4.76 -28.10 6.68
N GLY A 325 4.40 -28.67 5.52
CA GLY A 325 3.06 -29.19 5.24
C GLY A 325 2.09 -28.19 4.60
N ASP A 326 2.49 -26.92 4.46
CA ASP A 326 1.73 -25.88 3.75
C ASP A 326 2.46 -25.42 2.49
N ASN A 327 2.79 -26.38 1.62
CA ASN A 327 3.36 -26.14 0.27
C ASN A 327 2.32 -25.57 -0.70
N LYS A 328 1.40 -24.76 -0.21
CA LYS A 328 0.32 -24.20 -1.02
C LYS A 328 0.85 -23.02 -1.80
N THR A 329 0.63 -23.07 -3.10
CA THR A 329 0.81 -21.93 -3.98
C THR A 329 -0.55 -21.28 -4.23
N GLY A 330 -0.63 -19.97 -4.03
CA GLY A 330 -1.76 -19.16 -4.45
C GLY A 330 -1.40 -18.36 -5.70
N THR A 331 -2.36 -18.11 -6.57
CA THR A 331 -2.18 -17.19 -7.69
C THR A 331 -3.41 -16.32 -7.85
N PHE A 332 -3.18 -15.02 -8.00
CA PHE A 332 -4.17 -13.97 -7.87
C PHE A 332 -4.05 -13.02 -9.05
N MET A 333 -5.19 -12.57 -9.56
CA MET A 333 -5.23 -11.44 -10.46
C MET A 333 -5.30 -10.18 -9.62
N VAL A 334 -4.33 -9.27 -9.78
CA VAL A 334 -4.22 -8.03 -9.02
C VAL A 334 -4.39 -6.86 -9.99
N GLY A 335 -5.42 -6.05 -9.75
CA GLY A 335 -5.82 -4.94 -10.59
C GLY A 335 -5.31 -3.60 -10.08
N ARG A 336 -5.60 -2.55 -10.85
CA ARG A 336 -5.25 -1.17 -10.51
C ARG A 336 -5.81 -0.80 -9.12
N TYR A 337 -4.93 -0.25 -8.30
CA TYR A 337 -5.09 0.16 -6.90
C TYR A 337 -5.34 -0.94 -5.88
N ASP A 338 -5.32 -2.21 -6.30
CA ASP A 338 -5.25 -3.30 -5.33
C ASP A 338 -3.89 -3.26 -4.63
N LEU A 339 -3.93 -3.56 -3.34
CA LEU A 339 -2.77 -3.72 -2.47
C LEU A 339 -2.58 -5.22 -2.21
N PHE A 340 -1.37 -5.71 -2.44
CA PHE A 340 -1.02 -7.12 -2.28
C PHE A 340 0.12 -7.27 -1.29
N LEU A 341 -0.05 -8.18 -0.34
CA LEU A 341 0.91 -8.48 0.71
C LEU A 341 1.76 -9.71 0.34
N CYS A 342 3.08 -9.53 0.39
CA CYS A 342 4.07 -10.59 0.43
C CYS A 342 4.77 -10.56 1.81
N GLU A 343 4.36 -11.47 2.69
CA GLU A 343 4.93 -11.58 4.05
C GLU A 343 6.39 -12.01 4.00
N THR A 344 7.16 -11.58 5.00
CA THR A 344 8.57 -11.96 5.18
C THR A 344 8.73 -13.48 5.10
N GLY A 345 9.69 -13.95 4.31
CA GLY A 345 9.97 -15.39 4.15
C GLY A 345 9.00 -16.16 3.25
N LEU A 346 7.95 -15.53 2.69
CA LEU A 346 7.17 -16.11 1.60
C LEU A 346 7.85 -15.84 0.25
N THR A 347 7.77 -16.81 -0.65
CA THR A 347 8.22 -16.61 -2.04
C THR A 347 7.10 -16.02 -2.88
N CYS A 348 7.35 -14.90 -3.54
CA CYS A 348 6.41 -14.18 -4.40
C CYS A 348 6.99 -13.99 -5.80
N TRP A 349 6.14 -13.95 -6.82
CA TRP A 349 6.51 -13.56 -8.19
C TRP A 349 5.35 -12.86 -8.88
N ILE A 350 5.69 -12.02 -9.87
CA ILE A 350 4.71 -11.16 -10.55
C ILE A 350 4.89 -11.30 -12.05
N ASN A 351 3.81 -11.58 -12.76
CA ASN A 351 3.75 -11.60 -14.21
C ASN A 351 2.85 -10.47 -14.69
N ASN A 352 3.33 -9.65 -15.62
CA ASN A 352 2.47 -8.74 -16.35
C ASN A 352 1.85 -9.47 -17.54
N ASN A 353 0.65 -10.01 -17.36
CA ASN A 353 -0.10 -10.67 -18.44
C ASN A 353 -0.87 -9.68 -19.31
N GLY A 354 -0.86 -8.39 -18.93
CA GLY A 354 -1.53 -7.33 -19.66
C GLY A 354 -0.86 -6.94 -20.96
N LYS A 355 -1.60 -6.18 -21.76
CA LYS A 355 -1.13 -5.61 -23.03
C LYS A 355 -0.38 -4.29 -22.88
N SER A 356 -0.40 -3.68 -21.69
CA SER A 356 0.27 -2.41 -21.38
C SER A 356 1.34 -2.58 -20.31
N LYS A 357 2.18 -1.56 -20.17
CA LYS A 357 3.12 -1.48 -19.06
C LYS A 357 2.35 -1.47 -17.73
N ALA A 358 2.84 -2.22 -16.75
CA ALA A 358 2.39 -2.15 -15.36
C ALA A 358 3.34 -1.30 -14.53
N LYS A 359 2.79 -0.55 -13.58
CA LYS A 359 3.54 0.31 -12.63
C LYS A 359 3.13 -0.05 -11.22
N LEU A 360 4.12 -0.29 -10.36
CA LEU A 360 3.91 -0.71 -8.97
C LEU A 360 4.55 0.30 -8.03
N LEU A 361 3.82 0.69 -6.98
CA LEU A 361 4.42 1.24 -5.77
C LEU A 361 4.65 0.08 -4.81
N ARG A 362 5.88 -0.14 -4.37
CA ARG A 362 6.27 -1.20 -3.42
C ARG A 362 6.63 -0.54 -2.10
N ILE A 363 6.22 -1.14 -0.99
CA ILE A 363 6.41 -0.63 0.37
C ILE A 363 6.92 -1.78 1.22
N TRP A 364 8.02 -1.57 1.93
CA TRP A 364 8.55 -2.54 2.89
C TRP A 364 8.49 -1.97 4.29
N ASN A 365 8.07 -2.75 5.29
CA ASN A 365 8.08 -2.32 6.72
C ASN A 365 9.48 -2.38 7.37
N ASN A 366 10.53 -2.32 6.56
CA ASN A 366 11.91 -2.23 6.97
C ASN A 366 12.60 -1.10 6.18
N PRO A 367 13.39 -0.22 6.82
CA PRO A 367 14.09 0.86 6.11
C PRO A 367 15.24 0.39 5.22
N GLN A 368 15.71 -0.85 5.39
CA GLN A 368 16.77 -1.49 4.62
C GLN A 368 16.33 -2.91 4.25
N PRO A 369 15.31 -3.05 3.38
CA PRO A 369 14.83 -4.37 3.01
C PRO A 369 15.92 -5.09 2.21
N THR A 370 16.11 -6.37 2.52
CA THR A 370 16.90 -7.27 1.69
C THR A 370 15.99 -8.30 1.05
N LEU A 371 16.35 -8.70 -0.17
CA LEU A 371 15.62 -9.71 -0.91
C LEU A 371 16.60 -10.73 -1.46
N THR A 372 16.17 -11.98 -1.50
CA THR A 372 16.84 -13.05 -2.21
C THR A 372 15.92 -13.54 -3.32
N ASN A 373 16.46 -13.66 -4.52
CA ASN A 373 15.74 -14.25 -5.65
C ASN A 373 16.14 -15.73 -5.82
N VAL A 374 15.26 -16.53 -6.43
CA VAL A 374 15.47 -17.97 -6.64
C VAL A 374 16.74 -18.21 -7.46
N TYR A 375 17.05 -17.33 -8.41
CA TYR A 375 18.28 -17.45 -9.18
C TYR A 375 19.50 -17.40 -8.26
N ASP A 376 19.65 -16.35 -7.43
CA ASP A 376 20.83 -16.16 -6.57
C ASP A 376 20.97 -17.32 -5.59
N ALA A 377 19.86 -17.80 -5.04
CA ALA A 377 19.85 -18.98 -4.17
C ALA A 377 20.27 -20.26 -4.89
N TYR A 378 19.79 -20.50 -6.11
CA TYR A 378 20.18 -21.68 -6.91
C TYR A 378 21.64 -21.59 -7.35
N TYR A 379 22.06 -20.43 -7.86
CA TYR A 379 23.39 -20.22 -8.42
C TYR A 379 24.48 -20.23 -7.34
N GLY A 380 24.12 -19.94 -6.09
CA GLY A 380 25.00 -20.09 -4.93
C GLY A 380 25.31 -21.55 -4.57
N LEU A 381 24.61 -22.54 -5.14
CA LEU A 381 24.85 -23.95 -4.84
C LEU A 381 26.05 -24.51 -5.61
N PRO A 382 26.87 -25.39 -4.98
CA PRO A 382 27.80 -26.24 -5.70
C PRO A 382 27.08 -27.06 -6.77
N VAL A 383 27.74 -27.25 -7.91
CA VAL A 383 27.19 -27.93 -9.09
C VAL A 383 26.65 -29.31 -8.71
N ASP A 384 27.46 -30.14 -8.07
CA ASP A 384 27.10 -31.48 -7.60
C ASP A 384 25.93 -31.48 -6.60
N VAL A 385 25.85 -30.49 -5.71
CA VAL A 385 24.71 -30.31 -4.79
C VAL A 385 23.43 -29.99 -5.57
N ALA A 386 23.47 -29.04 -6.51
CA ALA A 386 22.33 -28.74 -7.37
C ALA A 386 21.91 -29.98 -8.20
N GLY A 387 22.87 -30.75 -8.69
CA GLY A 387 22.59 -31.97 -9.45
C GLY A 387 21.92 -33.05 -8.61
N THR A 388 22.43 -33.23 -7.39
CA THR A 388 21.87 -34.16 -6.41
C THR A 388 20.44 -33.77 -6.03
N MET A 389 20.18 -32.47 -5.82
CA MET A 389 18.86 -31.95 -5.48
C MET A 389 17.77 -32.34 -6.50
N PHE A 390 18.12 -32.43 -7.80
CA PHE A 390 17.18 -32.78 -8.87
C PHE A 390 17.35 -34.19 -9.43
N TYR A 391 18.19 -35.04 -8.81
CA TYR A 391 18.56 -36.36 -9.32
C TYR A 391 18.99 -36.35 -10.80
N LYS A 392 19.72 -35.30 -11.22
CA LYS A 392 20.18 -35.12 -12.61
C LYS A 392 21.56 -34.47 -12.65
N GLN A 393 22.34 -34.74 -13.71
CA GLN A 393 23.53 -33.93 -14.00
C GLN A 393 23.07 -32.47 -14.14
N PRO A 394 23.61 -31.55 -13.33
CA PRO A 394 23.12 -30.20 -13.22
C PRO A 394 23.49 -29.42 -14.48
N ALA A 395 22.52 -28.72 -15.06
CA ALA A 395 22.68 -28.05 -16.35
C ALA A 395 23.40 -26.70 -16.21
N HIS A 396 24.43 -26.56 -15.36
CA HIS A 396 25.18 -25.29 -15.20
C HIS A 396 25.72 -24.75 -16.54
N SER A 397 26.01 -25.65 -17.50
CA SER A 397 26.43 -25.30 -18.87
C SER A 397 25.32 -24.74 -19.77
N GLN A 398 24.04 -24.81 -19.36
CA GLN A 398 22.88 -24.29 -20.11
C GLN A 398 22.35 -22.96 -19.58
N PHE A 399 22.77 -22.52 -18.39
CA PHE A 399 22.41 -21.18 -17.90
C PHE A 399 23.16 -20.14 -18.72
N ARG A 400 22.41 -19.32 -19.48
CA ARG A 400 22.97 -18.16 -20.16
C ARG A 400 23.32 -17.12 -19.09
N ARG A 401 24.57 -16.63 -19.14
CA ARG A 401 25.04 -15.50 -18.32
C ARG A 401 24.25 -14.24 -18.61
#